data_AF-A0A942NVC1-F1
#
_entry.id   AF-A0A942NVC1-F1
#
_cell.length_a   1.000
_cell.length_b   1.000
_cell.length_c   1.000
_cell.angle_alpha   90.00
_cell.angle_beta   90.00
_cell.angle_gamma   90.00
#
_symmetry.space_group_name_H-M   'P 1'
#
loop_
_entity.id
_entity.type
_entity.pdbx_description
1 polymer ?
#
loop_
_entity_poly.entity_id
_entity_poly.type
_entity_poly.pdbx_seq_one_letter_code
_entity_poly.pdbx_strand_id
1 'polypeptide(L)'
;MKKTLFFLIALTILTFPMFYACNSGQSSKMTGVWTVDNVDAQFDEAKVNPQTLQQVVEMEKQTLLKFIDDSTMHIIMGENTFRTFWNLDKETGKLFYRFEDSKTSYNELGVLIDGLIVAESTTPVGIIKVSYKKTK
;
A
#
# COMPACT_ATOMS: atom_id res chain seq x y z
N MET A 1 38.12 -26.36 -37.56
CA MET A 1 37.41 -25.16 -37.03
C MET A 1 36.03 -25.43 -36.40
N LYS A 2 35.67 -26.66 -35.97
CA LYS A 2 34.36 -26.93 -35.33
C LYS A 2 34.41 -27.20 -33.81
N LYS A 3 35.59 -27.54 -33.27
CA LYS A 3 35.74 -27.91 -31.84
C LYS A 3 35.89 -26.70 -30.90
N THR A 4 36.46 -25.59 -31.39
CA THR A 4 36.60 -24.34 -30.63
C THR A 4 35.30 -23.55 -30.51
N LEU A 5 34.33 -23.76 -31.42
CA LEU A 5 33.03 -23.09 -31.38
C LEU A 5 32.10 -23.69 -30.29
N PHE A 6 32.18 -25.01 -30.06
CA PHE A 6 31.39 -25.68 -29.01
C PHE A 6 31.83 -25.33 -27.59
N PHE A 7 33.12 -25.05 -27.40
CA PHE A 7 33.68 -24.72 -26.07
C PHE A 7 33.25 -23.31 -25.60
N LEU A 8 33.03 -22.37 -26.52
CA LEU A 8 32.54 -21.02 -26.24
C LEU A 8 31.05 -20.97 -25.91
N ILE A 9 30.25 -21.89 -26.47
CA ILE A 9 28.79 -21.99 -26.22
C ILE A 9 28.51 -22.67 -24.87
N ALA A 10 29.34 -23.64 -24.46
CA ALA A 10 29.17 -24.30 -23.16
C ALA A 10 29.54 -23.39 -21.97
N LEU A 11 30.48 -22.44 -22.17
CA LEU A 11 30.94 -21.54 -21.11
C LEU A 11 29.98 -20.37 -20.86
N THR A 12 29.11 -20.02 -21.82
CA THR A 12 28.14 -18.91 -21.69
C THR A 12 26.86 -19.32 -20.95
N ILE A 13 26.56 -20.62 -20.83
CA ILE A 13 25.33 -21.11 -20.19
C ILE A 13 25.48 -21.20 -18.66
N LEU A 14 26.71 -21.26 -18.13
CA LEU A 14 26.96 -21.49 -16.70
C LEU A 14 27.06 -20.21 -15.84
N THR A 15 27.06 -19.02 -16.44
CA THR A 15 27.21 -17.75 -15.70
C THR A 15 25.94 -16.90 -15.64
N PHE A 16 24.80 -17.38 -16.15
CA PHE A 16 23.60 -16.55 -16.30
C PHE A 16 22.49 -16.63 -15.23
N PRO A 17 22.49 -17.50 -14.19
CA PRO A 17 21.39 -17.44 -13.21
C PRO A 17 21.63 -16.47 -12.04
N MET A 18 22.78 -15.76 -11.95
CA MET A 18 23.08 -14.93 -10.77
C MET A 18 22.51 -13.50 -10.78
N PHE A 19 21.90 -13.04 -11.86
CA PHE A 19 21.37 -11.66 -11.93
C PHE A 19 19.90 -11.50 -11.47
N TYR A 20 19.23 -12.57 -11.02
CA TYR A 20 17.84 -12.46 -10.54
C TYR A 20 17.71 -12.34 -9.01
N ALA A 21 18.81 -12.39 -8.26
CA ALA A 21 18.80 -12.25 -6.80
C ALA A 21 19.04 -10.80 -6.33
N CYS A 22 18.35 -9.84 -6.94
CA CYS A 22 18.16 -8.52 -6.32
C CYS A 22 16.85 -7.89 -6.81
N ASN A 23 15.77 -8.68 -6.76
CA ASN A 23 14.45 -8.13 -6.89
C ASN A 23 14.09 -7.55 -5.51
N SER A 24 14.54 -6.33 -5.22
CA SER A 24 14.06 -5.57 -4.06
C SER A 24 12.54 -5.53 -4.18
N GLY A 25 11.86 -6.38 -3.43
CA GLY A 25 10.45 -6.69 -3.65
C GLY A 25 9.62 -5.42 -3.63
N GLN A 26 8.50 -5.40 -4.34
CA GLN A 26 7.56 -4.27 -4.29
C GLN A 26 7.21 -3.85 -2.85
N SER A 27 7.28 -4.80 -1.89
CA SER A 27 7.18 -4.54 -0.46
C SER A 27 8.23 -3.59 0.10
N SER A 28 9.51 -3.70 -0.32
CA SER A 28 10.58 -2.80 0.14
C SER A 28 10.40 -1.37 -0.40
N LYS A 29 9.61 -1.19 -1.47
CA LYS A 29 9.22 0.13 -1.98
C LYS A 29 8.14 0.78 -1.11
N MET A 30 7.40 0.02 -0.31
CA MET A 30 6.37 0.55 0.59
C MET A 30 6.96 1.22 1.82
N THR A 31 8.11 0.73 2.33
CA THR A 31 8.78 1.24 3.53
C THR A 31 8.95 2.75 3.50
N GLY A 32 8.41 3.45 4.50
CA GLY A 32 8.38 4.91 4.56
C GLY A 32 7.07 5.43 5.13
N VAL A 33 6.93 6.75 5.15
CA VAL A 33 5.72 7.45 5.60
C VAL A 33 4.87 7.77 4.39
N TRP A 34 3.57 7.50 4.51
CA TRP A 34 2.56 7.85 3.53
C TRP A 34 1.55 8.79 4.19
N THR A 35 1.35 9.95 3.59
CA THR A 35 0.40 10.97 4.05
C THR A 35 -0.77 11.01 3.09
N VAL A 36 -1.93 11.46 3.58
CA VAL A 36 -3.05 11.78 2.71
C VAL A 36 -2.62 12.82 1.67
N ASP A 37 -2.89 12.50 0.40
CA ASP A 37 -2.72 13.38 -0.74
C ASP A 37 -4.03 14.08 -1.07
N ASN A 38 -5.12 13.30 -1.15
CA ASN A 38 -6.46 13.81 -1.43
C ASN A 38 -7.53 13.03 -0.66
N VAL A 39 -8.62 13.72 -0.34
CA VAL A 39 -9.87 13.13 0.17
C VAL A 39 -10.98 13.60 -0.74
N ASP A 40 -11.60 12.68 -1.46
CA ASP A 40 -12.82 12.92 -2.23
C ASP A 40 -13.99 12.26 -1.50
N ALA A 41 -15.06 13.01 -1.32
CA ALA A 41 -16.18 12.61 -0.50
C ALA A 41 -17.49 12.95 -1.23
N GLN A 42 -18.19 11.91 -1.65
CA GLN A 42 -19.41 12.01 -2.43
C GLN A 42 -20.57 11.53 -1.57
N PHE A 43 -21.20 12.47 -0.85
CA PHE A 43 -22.32 12.19 0.03
C PHE A 43 -23.62 12.76 -0.52
N ASP A 44 -24.72 12.10 -0.16
CA ASP A 44 -26.07 12.59 -0.39
C ASP A 44 -26.32 13.78 0.53
N GLU A 45 -26.21 14.99 -0.01
CA GLU A 45 -26.43 16.26 0.71
C GLU A 45 -27.86 16.38 1.29
N ALA A 46 -28.82 15.60 0.79
CA ALA A 46 -30.15 15.53 1.37
C ALA A 46 -30.19 14.69 2.66
N LYS A 47 -29.17 13.87 2.92
CA LYS A 47 -29.09 12.97 4.08
C LYS A 47 -28.02 13.36 5.10
N VAL A 48 -27.05 14.19 4.72
CA VAL A 48 -25.91 14.54 5.59
C VAL A 48 -25.69 16.05 5.61
N ASN A 49 -25.53 16.61 6.80
CA ASN A 49 -25.16 18.01 6.97
C ASN A 49 -23.72 18.26 6.43
N PRO A 50 -23.51 19.29 5.59
CA PRO A 50 -22.18 19.67 5.10
C PRO A 50 -21.10 19.83 6.18
N GLN A 51 -21.47 20.26 7.39
CA GLN A 51 -20.51 20.39 8.50
C GLN A 51 -19.98 19.03 8.97
N THR A 52 -20.84 18.00 8.99
CA THR A 52 -20.42 16.63 9.31
C THR A 52 -19.49 16.10 8.23
N LEU A 53 -19.78 16.38 6.96
CA LEU A 53 -18.92 16.02 5.85
C LEU A 53 -17.53 16.64 5.98
N GLN A 54 -17.46 17.94 6.28
CA GLN A 54 -16.18 18.61 6.50
C GLN A 54 -15.40 18.00 7.66
N GLN A 55 -16.07 17.66 8.77
CA GLN A 55 -15.40 17.01 9.91
C GLN A 55 -14.81 15.66 9.53
N VAL A 56 -15.53 14.83 8.78
CA VAL A 56 -15.03 13.54 8.30
C VAL A 56 -13.81 13.74 7.39
N VAL A 57 -13.88 14.68 6.44
CA VAL A 57 -12.77 14.98 5.53
C VAL A 57 -11.53 15.45 6.31
N GLU A 58 -11.69 16.33 7.29
CA GLU A 58 -10.58 16.81 8.12
C GLU A 58 -10.00 15.72 9.02
N MET A 59 -10.81 14.80 9.52
CA MET A 59 -10.32 13.63 10.25
C MET A 59 -9.50 12.69 9.37
N GLU A 60 -9.97 12.38 8.15
CA GLU A 60 -9.24 11.51 7.23
C GLU A 60 -7.87 12.07 6.89
N LYS A 61 -7.76 13.38 6.66
CA LYS A 61 -6.48 14.08 6.38
C LYS A 61 -5.43 13.92 7.47
N GLN A 62 -5.82 13.60 8.71
CA GLN A 62 -4.89 13.41 9.83
C GLN A 62 -4.29 12.00 9.89
N THR A 63 -4.76 11.08 9.06
CA THR A 63 -4.26 9.70 9.03
C THR A 63 -2.89 9.63 8.34
N LEU A 64 -1.93 8.96 8.99
CA LEU A 64 -0.63 8.63 8.43
C LEU A 64 -0.41 7.12 8.45
N LEU A 65 0.17 6.60 7.38
CA LEU A 65 0.57 5.21 7.29
C LEU A 65 2.10 5.14 7.29
N LYS A 66 2.69 4.48 8.28
CA LYS A 66 4.14 4.32 8.37
C LYS A 66 4.52 2.86 8.22
N PHE A 67 5.01 2.49 7.05
CA PHE A 67 5.52 1.14 6.77
C PHE A 67 6.95 1.05 7.31
N ILE A 68 7.14 0.21 8.34
CA ILE A 68 8.39 0.07 9.07
C ILE A 68 9.31 -0.93 8.36
N ASP A 69 8.74 -2.06 7.95
CA ASP A 69 9.41 -3.16 7.27
C ASP A 69 8.40 -3.90 6.37
N ASP A 70 8.81 -5.02 5.78
CA ASP A 70 8.01 -5.83 4.85
C ASP A 70 6.75 -6.47 5.46
N SER A 71 6.54 -6.33 6.78
CA SER A 71 5.43 -6.95 7.51
C SER A 71 4.75 -6.02 8.52
N THR A 72 5.43 -4.98 9.00
CA THR A 72 4.95 -4.08 10.05
C THR A 72 4.60 -2.70 9.50
N MET A 73 3.41 -2.20 9.85
CA MET A 73 2.94 -0.85 9.54
C MET A 73 2.33 -0.23 10.79
N HIS A 74 2.54 1.07 10.99
CA HIS A 74 1.78 1.84 11.97
C HIS A 74 0.71 2.67 11.26
N ILE A 75 -0.52 2.61 11.78
CA ILE A 75 -1.58 3.55 11.43
C ILE A 75 -1.59 4.61 12.53
N ILE A 76 -1.38 5.87 12.17
CA ILE A 76 -1.33 6.99 13.11
C ILE A 76 -2.53 7.89 12.82
N MET A 77 -3.37 8.11 13.82
CA MET A 77 -4.57 8.95 13.74
C MET A 77 -4.55 9.94 14.92
N GLY A 78 -4.13 11.18 14.64
CA GLY A 78 -3.88 12.17 15.69
C GLY A 78 -2.80 11.71 16.66
N GLU A 79 -3.13 11.63 17.96
CA GLU A 79 -2.21 11.17 19.01
C GLU A 79 -2.14 9.64 19.13
N ASN A 80 -3.03 8.90 18.47
CA ASN A 80 -3.09 7.46 18.57
C ASN A 80 -2.23 6.79 17.51
N THR A 81 -1.45 5.79 17.92
CA THR A 81 -0.65 4.95 17.01
C THR A 81 -1.03 3.49 17.21
N PHE A 82 -1.41 2.83 16.11
CA PHE A 82 -1.79 1.43 16.09
C PHE A 82 -0.75 0.63 15.33
N ARG A 83 -0.15 -0.37 15.99
CA ARG A 83 0.72 -1.32 15.33
C ARG A 83 -0.13 -2.35 14.58
N THR A 84 0.20 -2.55 13.31
CA THR A 84 -0.49 -3.47 12.41
C THR A 84 0.51 -4.31 11.63
N PHE A 85 0.06 -5.47 11.19
CA PHE A 85 0.75 -6.31 10.22
C PHE A 85 0.10 -6.12 8.86
N TRP A 86 0.90 -6.01 7.79
CA TRP A 86 0.38 -5.74 6.45
C TRP A 86 0.86 -6.76 5.42
N ASN A 87 0.11 -6.87 4.32
CA ASN A 87 0.47 -7.65 3.15
C ASN A 87 -0.06 -6.97 1.88
N LEU A 88 0.75 -6.97 0.82
CA LEU A 88 0.37 -6.51 -0.52
C LEU A 88 0.20 -7.71 -1.45
N ASP A 89 -1.01 -7.90 -1.93
CA ASP A 89 -1.28 -8.80 -3.06
C ASP A 89 -0.68 -8.18 -4.33
N LYS A 90 0.33 -8.87 -4.90
CA LYS A 90 1.06 -8.39 -6.07
C LYS A 90 0.29 -8.53 -7.37
N GLU A 91 -0.73 -9.39 -7.41
CA GLU A 91 -1.56 -9.59 -8.60
C GLU A 91 -2.63 -8.52 -8.72
N THR A 92 -3.28 -8.20 -7.60
CA THR A 92 -4.40 -7.24 -7.57
C THR A 92 -3.99 -5.83 -7.11
N GLY A 93 -2.80 -5.67 -6.53
CA GLY A 93 -2.36 -4.43 -5.89
C GLY A 93 -3.07 -4.14 -4.57
N LYS A 94 -3.92 -5.04 -4.07
CA LYS A 94 -4.67 -4.86 -2.84
C LYS A 94 -3.75 -4.95 -1.62
N LEU A 95 -3.88 -3.96 -0.75
CA LEU A 95 -3.15 -3.87 0.49
C LEU A 95 -4.09 -4.23 1.65
N PHE A 96 -3.67 -5.20 2.45
CA PHE A 96 -4.40 -5.66 3.62
C PHE A 96 -3.60 -5.39 4.89
N TYR A 97 -4.30 -5.17 5.99
CA TYR A 97 -3.68 -5.04 7.31
C TYR A 97 -4.48 -5.76 8.40
N ARG A 98 -3.82 -6.04 9.51
CA ARG A 98 -4.39 -6.67 10.70
C ARG A 98 -3.81 -6.01 11.93
N PHE A 99 -4.66 -5.65 12.89
CA PHE A 99 -4.20 -5.14 14.18
C PHE A 99 -3.47 -6.22 14.98
N GLU A 100 -2.48 -5.81 15.79
CA GLU A 100 -1.67 -6.74 16.56
C GLU A 100 -2.49 -7.65 17.49
N ASP A 101 -3.56 -7.10 18.07
CA ASP A 101 -4.50 -7.75 18.99
C ASP A 101 -5.54 -8.65 18.29
N SER A 102 -5.90 -8.38 17.03
CA SER A 102 -6.81 -9.21 16.24
C SER A 102 -6.04 -10.24 15.43
N LYS A 103 -6.09 -11.53 15.80
CA LYS A 103 -5.36 -12.59 15.06
C LYS A 103 -6.06 -13.11 13.80
N THR A 104 -7.35 -12.83 13.62
CA THR A 104 -8.18 -13.54 12.62
C THR A 104 -8.80 -12.65 11.55
N SER A 105 -8.82 -11.32 11.72
CA SER A 105 -9.39 -10.40 10.73
C SER A 105 -8.33 -9.60 10.00
N TYR A 106 -8.32 -9.70 8.67
CA TYR A 106 -7.64 -8.76 7.80
C TYR A 106 -8.65 -7.73 7.31
N ASN A 107 -8.24 -6.47 7.30
CA ASN A 107 -8.97 -5.34 6.75
C ASN A 107 -8.29 -4.94 5.43
N GLU A 108 -9.07 -4.61 4.41
CA GLU A 108 -8.55 -4.00 3.19
C GLU A 108 -8.23 -2.51 3.49
N LEU A 109 -6.98 -2.10 3.28
CA LEU A 109 -6.58 -0.70 3.39
C LEU A 109 -6.92 0.07 2.11
N GLY A 110 -6.71 -0.57 0.95
CA GLY A 110 -6.90 0.04 -0.35
C GLY A 110 -6.10 -0.68 -1.43
N VAL A 111 -5.97 -0.04 -2.59
CA VAL A 111 -5.25 -0.58 -3.76
C VAL A 111 -4.07 0.33 -4.10
N LEU A 112 -2.90 -0.25 -4.31
CA LEU A 112 -1.72 0.46 -4.80
C LEU A 112 -1.82 0.64 -6.32
N ILE A 113 -2.09 1.87 -6.78
CA ILE A 113 -2.24 2.22 -8.19
C ILE A 113 -1.39 3.47 -8.46
N ASP A 114 -0.52 3.40 -9.48
CA ASP A 114 0.33 4.51 -9.91
C ASP A 114 1.16 5.18 -8.79
N GLY A 115 1.58 4.38 -7.80
CA GLY A 115 2.38 4.86 -6.66
C GLY A 115 1.58 5.56 -5.57
N LEU A 116 0.25 5.50 -5.61
CA LEU A 116 -0.66 5.95 -4.57
C LEU A 116 -1.39 4.75 -3.96
N ILE A 117 -1.67 4.80 -2.66
CA ILE A 117 -2.62 3.88 -2.03
C ILE A 117 -3.99 4.54 -2.11
N VAL A 118 -4.95 3.91 -2.78
CA VAL A 118 -6.32 4.43 -2.90
C VAL A 118 -7.24 3.58 -2.04
N ALA A 119 -7.73 4.18 -0.96
CA ALA A 119 -8.72 3.59 -0.06
C ALA A 119 -10.11 4.08 -0.45
N GLU A 120 -11.08 3.18 -0.54
CA GLU A 120 -12.48 3.52 -0.81
C GLU A 120 -13.36 2.89 0.27
N SER A 121 -14.20 3.72 0.89
CA SER A 121 -15.17 3.30 1.90
C SER A 121 -16.57 3.69 1.44
N THR A 122 -17.44 2.69 1.31
CA THR A 122 -18.86 2.91 1.02
C THR A 122 -19.64 2.94 2.33
N THR A 123 -20.39 4.01 2.54
CA THR A 123 -21.28 4.20 3.69
C THR A 123 -22.74 4.26 3.20
N PRO A 124 -23.74 4.13 4.10
CA PRO A 124 -25.15 4.26 3.72
C PRO A 124 -25.53 5.61 3.09
N VAL A 125 -24.69 6.63 3.26
CA VAL A 125 -24.96 8.00 2.86
C VAL A 125 -24.02 8.52 1.78
N GLY A 126 -23.04 7.72 1.34
CA GLY A 126 -22.07 8.15 0.34
C GLY A 126 -20.78 7.34 0.30
N ILE A 127 -19.85 7.78 -0.52
CA ILE A 127 -18.53 7.17 -0.71
C ILE A 127 -17.45 8.15 -0.27
N ILE A 128 -16.45 7.65 0.47
CA ILE A 128 -15.22 8.36 0.77
C ILE A 128 -14.08 7.66 0.04
N LYS A 129 -13.31 8.42 -0.74
CA LYS A 129 -12.09 7.98 -1.38
C LYS A 129 -10.91 8.78 -0.84
N VAL A 130 -9.94 8.09 -0.27
CA VAL A 130 -8.71 8.69 0.26
C VAL A 130 -7.53 8.17 -0.55
N SER A 131 -6.71 9.07 -1.09
CA SER A 131 -5.43 8.70 -1.68
C SER A 131 -4.30 9.06 -0.73
N TYR A 132 -3.35 8.14 -0.59
CA TYR A 132 -2.12 8.36 0.17
C TYR A 132 -0.94 8.38 -0.79
N LYS A 133 -0.04 9.34 -0.59
CA LYS A 133 1.24 9.41 -1.27
C LYS A 133 2.38 9.16 -0.31
N LYS A 134 3.44 8.54 -0.80
CA LYS A 134 4.67 8.39 -0.03
C LYS A 134 5.36 9.74 0.12
N THR A 135 5.64 10.14 1.35
CA THR A 135 6.51 11.28 1.65
C THR A 135 7.94 10.90 1.29
N LYS A 136 8.61 11.78 0.53
CA LYS A 136 10.01 11.60 0.11
C LYS A 136 10.95 11.46 1.30
#